data_AF-A0A820WG35-F1
#
_entry.id   AF-A0A820WG35-F1
#
_cell.length_a   1.000
_cell.length_b   1.000
_cell.length_c   1.000
_cell.angle_alpha   90.00
_cell.angle_beta   90.00
_cell.angle_gamma   90.00
#
_symmetry.space_group_name_H-M   'P 1'
#
loop_
_entity.id
_entity.type
_entity.pdbx_description
1 polymer ?
#
loop_
_entity_poly.entity_id
_entity_poly.type
_entity_poly.pdbx_seq_one_letter_code
_entity_poly.pdbx_strand_id
1 'polypeptide(L)'
;SGTPYIKGLYYPINERPKGIKKDEVIKLIRQASQLILEGFSLPVNARDNLAPDGQLFVEMCEKDKEFCSLVTKRTRDKNFNCLDLWIEDFVHEHRQWQLGGFVDNGRRISCPFNRSLLHDLRKKHGIQHKQSDY
;
A
#
# COMPACT_ATOMS: atom_id res chain seq x y z
N SER A 1 10.35 -12.53 -10.00
CA SER A 1 10.24 -12.06 -8.59
C SER A 1 9.22 -10.93 -8.53
N GLY A 2 7.94 -11.25 -8.34
CA GLY A 2 6.85 -10.27 -8.34
C GLY A 2 5.88 -10.57 -7.21
N THR A 3 6.22 -10.17 -5.98
CA THR A 3 5.39 -10.47 -4.79
C THR A 3 5.65 -9.58 -3.55
N PRO A 4 6.40 -8.47 -3.63
CA PRO A 4 6.30 -7.35 -2.69
C PRO A 4 4.96 -6.59 -2.75
N TYR A 5 4.65 -6.09 -3.94
CA TYR A 5 3.57 -5.13 -4.20
C TYR A 5 2.18 -5.69 -3.89
N ILE A 6 1.95 -6.96 -4.21
CA ILE A 6 0.68 -7.66 -3.92
C ILE A 6 0.46 -7.76 -2.41
N LYS A 7 1.51 -7.93 -1.59
CA LYS A 7 1.33 -8.09 -0.14
C LYS A 7 0.81 -6.80 0.49
N GLY A 8 1.38 -5.65 0.13
CA GLY A 8 0.90 -4.34 0.62
C GLY A 8 -0.50 -3.97 0.12
N LEU A 9 -0.87 -4.41 -1.08
CA LEU A 9 -2.20 -4.14 -1.64
C LEU A 9 -3.33 -4.90 -0.95
N TYR A 10 -3.08 -6.14 -0.52
CA TYR A 10 -4.15 -7.06 -0.09
C TYR A 10 -4.06 -7.49 1.38
N TYR A 11 -2.98 -7.18 2.10
CA TYR A 11 -2.82 -7.58 3.50
C TYR A 11 -2.49 -6.38 4.42
N PRO A 12 -3.29 -6.12 5.47
CA PRO A 12 -3.08 -5.00 6.39
C PRO A 12 -1.78 -5.16 7.18
N ILE A 13 -0.89 -4.19 7.07
CA ILE A 13 0.46 -4.24 7.63
C ILE A 13 0.45 -4.21 9.16
N ASN A 14 -0.44 -3.39 9.73
CA ASN A 14 -0.57 -3.22 11.17
C ASN A 14 -0.95 -4.51 11.92
N GLU A 15 -1.35 -5.54 11.19
CA GLU A 15 -1.71 -6.85 11.75
C GLU A 15 -0.59 -7.88 11.60
N ARG A 16 0.37 -7.69 10.67
CA ARG A 16 1.44 -8.66 10.41
C ARG A 16 2.32 -8.98 11.64
N PRO A 17 2.76 -8.00 12.47
CA PRO A 17 3.60 -8.29 13.64
C PRO A 17 2.85 -9.02 14.76
N LYS A 18 1.51 -9.03 14.74
CA LYS A 18 0.67 -9.62 15.79
C LYS A 18 0.63 -11.15 15.75
N GLY A 19 1.23 -11.76 14.72
CA GLY A 19 1.22 -13.19 14.51
C GLY A 19 -0.14 -13.73 14.06
N ILE A 20 -0.21 -15.04 13.84
CA ILE A 20 -1.43 -15.73 13.39
C ILE A 20 -2.18 -16.22 14.62
N LYS A 21 -3.42 -15.78 14.82
CA LYS A 21 -4.29 -16.29 15.90
C LYS A 21 -5.09 -17.49 15.41
N LYS A 22 -5.03 -18.59 16.16
CA LYS A 22 -5.73 -19.84 15.83
C LYS A 22 -7.23 -19.62 15.54
N ASP A 23 -7.91 -18.82 16.36
CA ASP A 23 -9.35 -18.59 16.21
C ASP A 23 -9.69 -17.76 14.95
N GLU A 24 -8.85 -16.80 14.59
CA GLU A 24 -8.99 -16.02 13.35
C GLU A 24 -8.80 -16.94 12.12
N VAL A 25 -7.86 -17.88 12.17
CA VAL A 25 -7.67 -18.88 11.11
C VAL A 25 -8.88 -19.80 10.96
N ILE A 26 -9.41 -20.31 12.08
CA ILE A 26 -10.60 -21.18 12.05
C ILE A 26 -11.80 -20.41 11.47
N LYS A 27 -11.94 -19.11 11.81
CA LYS A 27 -12.99 -18.26 11.24
C LYS A 27 -12.83 -18.10 9.72
N LEU A 28 -11.61 -17.83 9.25
CA LEU A 28 -11.32 -17.71 7.82
C LEU A 28 -11.59 -19.02 7.06
N ILE A 29 -11.24 -20.18 7.63
CA ILE A 29 -11.53 -21.49 7.04
C ILE A 29 -13.05 -21.68 6.89
N ARG A 30 -13.83 -21.36 7.93
CA ARG A 30 -15.30 -21.46 7.87
C ARG A 30 -15.90 -20.52 6.81
N GLN A 31 -15.40 -19.29 6.73
CA GLN A 31 -15.83 -18.34 5.70
C GLN A 31 -15.50 -18.84 4.30
N ALA A 32 -14.31 -19.42 4.09
CA ALA A 32 -13.92 -20.00 2.82
C ALA A 32 -14.82 -21.19 2.44
N SER A 33 -15.15 -22.08 3.39
CA SER A 33 -16.09 -23.17 3.15
C SER A 33 -17.49 -22.66 2.76
N GLN A 34 -17.98 -21.61 3.42
CA GLN A 34 -19.27 -21.01 3.10
C GLN A 34 -19.27 -20.41 1.68
N LEU A 35 -18.21 -19.67 1.32
CA LEU A 35 -18.05 -19.08 -0.02
C LEU A 35 -17.97 -20.14 -1.13
N ILE A 36 -17.39 -21.32 -0.83
CA ILE A 36 -17.38 -22.44 -1.78
C ILE A 36 -18.78 -23.01 -1.98
N LEU A 37 -19.58 -23.12 -0.91
CA LEU A 37 -20.94 -23.65 -0.96
C LEU A 37 -21.93 -22.69 -1.62
N GLU A 38 -21.81 -21.40 -1.35
CA GLU A 38 -22.68 -20.35 -1.92
C GLU A 38 -22.29 -20.00 -3.36
N GLY A 39 -21.08 -20.38 -3.77
CA GLY A 39 -20.46 -19.93 -5.01
C GLY A 39 -19.96 -18.48 -4.89
N PHE A 40 -18.86 -18.19 -5.57
CA PHE A 40 -18.34 -16.82 -5.69
C PHE A 40 -18.23 -16.45 -7.16
N SER A 41 -18.52 -15.19 -7.47
CA SER A 41 -18.40 -14.68 -8.84
C SER A 41 -16.93 -14.59 -9.24
N LEU A 42 -16.59 -15.27 -10.34
CA LEU A 42 -15.29 -15.15 -10.98
C LEU A 42 -15.44 -14.39 -12.30
N PRO A 43 -14.56 -13.40 -12.56
CA PRO A 43 -13.47 -12.93 -11.71
C PRO A 43 -13.94 -12.00 -10.57
N VAL A 44 -13.34 -12.12 -9.39
CA VAL A 44 -13.53 -11.14 -8.30
C VAL A 44 -12.88 -9.82 -8.73
N ASN A 45 -13.58 -8.70 -8.55
CA ASN A 45 -13.01 -7.40 -8.86
C ASN A 45 -11.81 -7.13 -7.94
N ALA A 46 -10.65 -6.85 -8.53
CA ALA A 46 -9.41 -6.63 -7.80
C ALA A 46 -9.50 -5.49 -6.76
N ARG A 47 -10.43 -4.54 -6.95
CA ARG A 47 -10.67 -3.44 -6.02
C ARG A 47 -11.35 -3.88 -4.72
N ASP A 48 -12.18 -4.92 -4.78
CA ASP A 48 -13.03 -5.32 -3.66
C ASP A 48 -12.25 -6.00 -2.53
N ASN A 49 -11.06 -6.54 -2.84
CA ASN A 49 -10.21 -7.25 -1.88
C ASN A 49 -9.00 -6.44 -1.39
N LEU A 50 -8.88 -5.17 -1.77
CA LEU A 50 -7.73 -4.36 -1.34
C LEU A 50 -7.77 -4.12 0.18
N ALA A 51 -6.62 -4.28 0.83
CA ALA A 51 -6.38 -3.80 2.18
C ALA A 51 -6.45 -2.26 2.23
N PRO A 52 -6.63 -1.65 3.41
CA PRO A 52 -6.74 -0.19 3.54
C PRO A 52 -5.60 0.58 2.86
N ASP A 53 -4.36 0.13 3.00
CA ASP A 53 -3.18 0.72 2.36
C ASP A 53 -3.28 0.67 0.82
N GLY A 54 -3.80 -0.44 0.27
CA GLY A 54 -4.04 -0.59 -1.16
C GLY A 54 -5.21 0.25 -1.67
N GLN A 55 -6.30 0.35 -0.90
CA GLN A 55 -7.44 1.22 -1.22
C GLN A 55 -6.99 2.69 -1.25
N LEU A 56 -6.21 3.12 -0.26
CA LEU A 56 -5.61 4.46 -0.22
C LEU A 56 -4.74 4.72 -1.44
N PHE A 57 -3.88 3.78 -1.80
CA PHE A 57 -2.96 3.95 -2.92
C PHE A 57 -3.70 4.09 -4.26
N VAL A 58 -4.73 3.28 -4.49
CA VAL A 58 -5.58 3.39 -5.68
C VAL A 58 -6.31 4.72 -5.70
N GLU A 59 -6.92 5.14 -4.58
CA GLU A 59 -7.63 6.42 -4.50
C GLU A 59 -6.69 7.62 -4.68
N MET A 60 -5.45 7.51 -4.21
CA MET A 60 -4.40 8.49 -4.46
C MET A 60 -4.11 8.62 -5.96
N CYS A 61 -3.89 7.51 -6.67
CA CYS A 61 -3.66 7.54 -8.12
C CYS A 61 -4.90 8.08 -8.89
N GLU A 62 -6.11 7.80 -8.40
CA GLU A 62 -7.34 8.31 -9.02
C GLU A 62 -7.45 9.84 -8.90
N LYS A 63 -7.09 10.41 -7.74
CA LYS A 63 -7.19 11.84 -7.44
C LYS A 63 -5.96 12.66 -7.84
N ASP A 64 -4.76 12.08 -7.79
CA ASP A 64 -3.49 12.71 -8.14
C ASP A 64 -2.86 11.98 -9.35
N LYS A 65 -3.10 12.53 -10.54
CA LYS A 65 -2.60 11.95 -11.80
C LYS A 65 -1.09 12.09 -11.97
N GLU A 66 -0.48 13.10 -11.35
CA GLU A 66 0.97 13.28 -11.38
C GLU A 66 1.65 12.22 -10.53
N PHE A 67 1.15 12.00 -9.31
CA PHE A 67 1.56 10.88 -8.47
C PHE A 67 1.40 9.55 -9.20
N CYS A 68 0.22 9.31 -9.81
CA CYS A 68 0.00 8.05 -10.51
C CYS A 68 1.01 7.84 -11.65
N SER A 69 1.28 8.88 -12.44
CA SER A 69 2.30 8.86 -13.48
C SER A 69 3.71 8.60 -12.92
N LEU A 70 4.04 9.21 -11.77
CA LEU A 70 5.32 9.05 -11.09
C LEU A 70 5.60 7.60 -10.67
N VAL A 71 4.58 6.90 -10.17
CA VAL A 71 4.73 5.55 -9.60
C VAL A 71 4.38 4.41 -10.57
N THR A 72 3.90 4.72 -11.78
CA THR A 72 3.52 3.69 -12.77
C THR A 72 4.23 3.81 -14.13
N LYS A 73 4.72 4.98 -14.52
CA LYS A 73 5.32 5.19 -15.85
C LYS A 73 6.84 5.23 -15.79
N ARG A 74 7.46 4.25 -16.46
CA ARG A 74 8.90 4.25 -16.71
C ARG A 74 9.22 5.08 -17.95
N THR A 75 10.03 6.12 -17.79
CA THR A 75 10.54 6.93 -18.91
C THR A 75 12.07 7.06 -18.78
N ARG A 76 12.78 7.37 -19.87
CA ARG A 76 14.25 7.44 -19.88
C ARG A 76 14.81 8.58 -19.01
N ASP A 77 14.02 9.62 -18.84
CA ASP A 77 14.29 10.88 -18.15
C ASP A 77 13.89 10.88 -16.67
N LYS A 78 13.14 9.88 -16.21
CA LYS A 78 12.70 9.79 -14.81
C LYS A 78 13.55 8.81 -14.02
N ASN A 79 13.99 9.27 -12.85
CA ASN A 79 14.70 8.46 -11.89
C ASN A 79 13.79 7.32 -11.37
N PHE A 80 14.32 6.10 -11.29
CA PHE A 80 13.58 4.90 -10.91
C PHE A 80 13.19 4.88 -9.42
N ASN A 81 13.76 5.76 -8.60
CA ASN A 81 13.57 5.77 -7.15
C ASN A 81 12.10 5.90 -6.69
N CYS A 82 11.24 6.56 -7.47
CA CYS A 82 9.81 6.68 -7.15
C CYS A 82 8.95 5.57 -7.77
N LEU A 83 9.53 4.80 -8.70
CA LEU A 83 8.91 3.63 -9.33
C LEU A 83 9.23 2.35 -8.55
N ASP A 84 10.42 2.27 -7.91
CA ASP A 84 10.78 1.21 -6.98
C ASP A 84 10.12 1.46 -5.62
N LEU A 85 8.82 1.18 -5.58
CA LEU A 85 7.93 1.57 -4.49
C LEU A 85 7.43 0.36 -3.72
N TRP A 86 7.63 0.32 -2.42
CA TRP A 86 6.75 -0.44 -1.55
C TRP A 86 5.57 0.47 -1.20
N ILE A 87 4.34 0.10 -1.55
CA ILE A 87 3.13 0.92 -1.28
C ILE A 87 3.09 1.38 0.17
N GLU A 88 3.58 0.50 1.04
CA GLU A 88 3.77 0.62 2.46
C GLU A 88 4.69 1.80 2.82
N ASP A 89 5.83 1.94 2.15
CA ASP A 89 6.73 3.09 2.32
C ASP A 89 6.07 4.40 1.90
N PHE A 90 5.22 4.40 0.88
CA PHE A 90 4.45 5.60 0.51
C PHE A 90 3.33 5.89 1.52
N VAL A 91 2.49 4.89 1.80
CA VAL A 91 1.34 4.98 2.69
C VAL A 91 1.75 5.34 4.10
N HIS A 92 2.99 5.04 4.54
CA HIS A 92 3.52 5.42 5.85
C HIS A 92 4.63 6.48 5.78
N GLU A 93 4.88 7.08 4.61
CA GLU A 93 5.86 8.16 4.41
C GLU A 93 7.29 7.80 4.84
N HIS A 94 7.75 6.58 4.56
CA HIS A 94 9.13 6.15 4.81
C HIS A 94 10.07 6.52 3.64
N ARG A 95 11.39 6.59 3.90
CA ARG A 95 12.47 6.70 2.89
C ARG A 95 12.32 7.88 1.91
N GLN A 96 12.11 7.64 0.62
CA GLN A 96 11.94 8.70 -0.38
C GLN A 96 10.63 9.46 -0.24
N TRP A 97 9.71 8.95 0.57
CA TRP A 97 8.38 9.50 0.78
C TRP A 97 8.27 10.38 2.04
N GLN A 98 9.22 10.35 2.98
CA GLN A 98 9.24 11.30 4.12
C GLN A 98 9.48 12.74 3.68
N LEU A 99 9.13 13.68 4.55
CA LEU A 99 9.44 15.09 4.35
C LEU A 99 10.97 15.28 4.24
N GLY A 100 11.43 15.87 3.14
CA GLY A 100 12.86 16.03 2.87
C GLY A 100 13.54 14.80 2.24
N GLY A 101 12.82 13.69 2.04
CA GLY A 101 13.35 12.47 1.42
C GLY A 101 14.38 11.74 2.30
N PHE A 102 15.14 10.81 1.71
CA PHE A 102 16.22 10.09 2.40
C PHE A 102 17.55 10.29 1.69
N VAL A 103 18.65 10.04 2.40
CA VAL A 103 19.99 10.10 1.83
C VAL A 103 20.46 8.68 1.51
N ASP A 104 20.82 8.44 0.26
CA ASP A 104 21.45 7.21 -0.20
C ASP A 104 22.76 7.56 -0.89
N ASN A 105 23.88 6.99 -0.45
CA ASN A 105 25.22 7.24 -1.00
C ASN A 105 25.55 8.74 -1.18
N GLY A 106 25.19 9.56 -0.18
CA GLY A 106 25.42 11.01 -0.19
C GLY A 106 24.49 11.83 -1.09
N ARG A 107 23.53 11.19 -1.78
CA ARG A 107 22.52 11.86 -2.61
C ARG A 107 21.17 11.86 -1.90
N ARG A 108 20.52 13.03 -1.86
CA ARG A 108 19.16 13.15 -1.35
C ARG A 108 18.17 12.68 -2.41
N ILE A 109 17.35 11.71 -2.05
CA ILE A 109 16.30 11.13 -2.88
C ILE A 109 14.95 11.48 -2.27
N SER A 110 14.11 12.17 -3.03
CA SER A 110 12.75 12.54 -2.63
C SER A 110 11.79 12.36 -3.80
N CYS A 111 10.58 11.90 -3.51
CA CYS A 111 9.51 11.76 -4.49
C CYS A 111 8.43 12.83 -4.26
N PRO A 112 8.06 13.62 -5.29
CA PRO A 112 6.99 14.61 -5.16
C PRO A 112 5.61 13.95 -5.20
N PHE A 113 4.72 14.38 -4.32
CA PHE A 113 3.30 13.98 -4.32
C PHE A 113 2.49 14.93 -3.43
N ASN A 114 1.17 14.91 -3.56
CA ASN A 114 0.29 15.70 -2.70
C ASN A 114 0.19 15.10 -1.28
N ARG A 115 0.99 15.62 -0.34
CA ARG A 115 1.01 15.17 1.06
C ARG A 115 -0.30 15.42 1.80
N SER A 116 -0.93 16.58 1.59
CA SER A 116 -2.21 16.91 2.21
C SER A 116 -3.28 15.89 1.83
N LEU A 117 -3.35 15.53 0.55
CA LEU A 117 -4.25 14.49 0.05
C LEU A 117 -3.95 13.13 0.70
N LEU A 118 -2.68 12.72 0.79
CA LEU A 118 -2.31 11.48 1.46
C LEU A 118 -2.81 11.46 2.93
N HIS A 119 -2.60 12.55 3.67
CA HIS A 119 -3.01 12.63 5.07
C HIS A 119 -4.53 12.57 5.24
N ASP A 120 -5.29 13.20 4.35
CA ASP A 120 -6.75 13.11 4.35
C ASP A 120 -7.24 11.68 4.03
N LEU A 121 -6.60 11.01 3.06
CA LEU A 121 -6.91 9.63 2.73
C LEU A 121 -6.53 8.66 3.85
N ARG A 122 -5.42 8.89 4.57
CA ARG A 122 -5.04 8.07 5.73
C ARG A 122 -6.11 8.12 6.82
N LYS A 123 -6.64 9.31 7.12
CA LYS A 123 -7.75 9.49 8.07
C LYS A 123 -8.99 8.74 7.60
N LYS A 124 -9.34 8.86 6.31
CA LYS A 124 -10.49 8.17 5.70
C LYS A 124 -10.39 6.65 5.86
N HIS A 125 -9.21 6.08 5.62
CA HIS A 125 -8.96 4.63 5.64
C HIS A 125 -8.51 4.08 7.01
N GLY A 126 -8.50 4.90 8.06
CA GLY A 126 -8.14 4.48 9.42
C GLY A 126 -6.67 4.11 9.60
N ILE A 127 -5.78 4.63 8.75
CA ILE A 127 -4.35 4.32 8.77
C ILE A 127 -3.65 5.27 9.75
N GLN A 128 -3.19 4.74 10.89
CA GLN A 128 -2.49 5.50 11.92
C GLN A 128 -0.98 5.52 11.68
N HIS A 129 -0.37 6.70 11.85
CA HIS A 129 1.08 6.84 11.89
C HIS A 129 1.60 6.24 13.20
N LYS A 130 2.07 4.99 13.17
CA LYS A 130 2.95 4.52 14.23
C LYS A 130 4.33 5.00 13.89
N GLN A 131 4.80 6.03 14.60
CA GLN A 131 6.23 6.30 14.68
C GLN A 131 6.86 5.01 15.20
N SER A 132 7.47 4.22 14.31
CA SER A 132 8.22 3.06 14.72
C SER A 132 9.55 3.58 15.25
N ASP A 133 9.71 3.56 16.57
CA ASP A 133 10.99 3.66 17.24
C ASP A 133 11.91 2.55 16.67
N TYR A 134 12.80 2.92 15.76
CA TYR A 134 13.98 2.15 15.37
C TYR A 134 15.15 3.10 15.17
#